data_AF-Q9AFB5-F1
#
_entry.id   AF-Q9AFB5-F1
#
_cell.length_a   1.000
_cell.length_b   1.000
_cell.length_c   1.000
_cell.angle_alpha   90.00
_cell.angle_beta   90.00
_cell.angle_gamma   90.00
#
_symmetry.space_group_name_H-M   'P 1'
#
loop_
_entity.id
_entity.type
_entity.pdbx_description
1 polymer ?
#
loop_
_entity_poly.entity_id
_entity_poly.type
_entity_poly.pdbx_seq_one_letter_code
_entity_poly.pdbx_strand_id
1 'polypeptide(L)'
;VQGFGNVGSFTVKNIERQGGKVYALAEWDKKEGNYALYNENGLDFKKLLDYKNEHHTLIGYPDAKQISADDFWTGEWDILIPAALDNVISGDVAQKLNVKLVCEEANGPT
;
A
#
# COMPACT_ATOMS: atom_id res chain seq x y z
N VAL A 1 1.58 1.80 1.94
CA VAL A 1 2.53 1.01 1.12
C VAL A 1 1.88 0.72 -0.22
N GLN A 2 2.56 0.92 -1.34
CA GLN A 2 2.05 0.58 -2.67
C GLN A 2 2.76 -0.69 -3.15
N GLY A 3 1.97 -1.74 -3.41
CA GLY A 3 2.44 -3.07 -3.73
C GLY A 3 2.48 -4.00 -2.52
N PHE A 4 1.98 -5.22 -2.70
CA PHE A 4 2.10 -6.32 -1.73
C PHE A 4 2.70 -7.56 -2.39
N GLY A 5 3.74 -7.34 -3.19
CA GLY A 5 4.60 -8.38 -3.76
C GLY A 5 5.77 -8.72 -2.83
N ASN A 6 6.87 -9.24 -3.38
CA ASN A 6 8.03 -9.64 -2.59
C ASN A 6 8.58 -8.49 -1.73
N VAL A 7 8.80 -7.31 -2.30
CA VAL A 7 9.34 -6.17 -1.55
C VAL A 7 8.29 -5.64 -0.57
N GLY A 8 7.15 -5.17 -1.07
CA GLY A 8 6.12 -4.55 -0.23
C GLY A 8 5.58 -5.44 0.90
N SER A 9 5.46 -6.76 0.72
CA SER A 9 4.99 -7.65 1.80
C SER A 9 6.01 -7.78 2.94
N PHE A 10 7.31 -7.88 2.63
CA PHE A 10 8.36 -7.85 3.65
C PHE A 10 8.45 -6.48 4.33
N THR A 11 8.14 -5.40 3.61
CA THR A 11 8.09 -4.05 4.17
C THR A 11 6.97 -3.91 5.19
N VAL A 12 5.75 -4.34 4.85
CA VAL A 12 4.63 -4.39 5.82
C VAL A 12 5.01 -5.22 7.05
N LYS A 13 5.57 -6.42 6.84
CA LYS A 13 6.04 -7.29 7.93
C LYS A 13 7.06 -6.62 8.84
N ASN A 14 8.04 -5.92 8.27
CA ASN A 14 9.12 -5.28 9.04
C ASN A 14 8.68 -4.01 9.75
N ILE A 15 7.74 -3.25 9.18
CA ILE A 15 7.10 -2.10 9.84
C ILE A 15 6.36 -2.58 11.09
N GLU A 16 5.50 -3.59 10.93
CA GLU A 16 4.73 -4.17 12.03
C GLU A 16 5.65 -4.73 13.13
N ARG A 17 6.70 -5.47 12.75
CA ARG A 17 7.70 -6.00 13.70
C ARG A 17 8.39 -4.92 14.53
N GLN A 18 8.51 -3.70 14.00
CA GLN A 18 9.12 -2.56 14.69
C GLN A 18 8.09 -1.72 15.47
N GLY A 19 6.84 -2.15 15.55
CA GLY A 19 5.75 -1.45 16.25
C GLY A 19 5.08 -0.35 15.41
N GLY A 20 5.42 -0.23 14.13
CA GLY A 20 4.73 0.65 13.20
C GLY A 20 3.40 0.07 12.75
N LYS A 21 2.53 0.92 12.18
CA LYS A 21 1.24 0.52 11.63
C LYS A 21 1.16 0.85 10.14
N VAL A 22 0.68 -0.11 9.36
CA VAL A 22 0.37 0.10 7.94
C VAL A 22 -1.11 0.37 7.80
N TYR A 23 -1.49 1.64 7.63
CA TYR A 23 -2.91 2.03 7.54
C TYR A 23 -3.51 1.76 6.17
N ALA A 24 -2.71 1.86 5.11
CA ALA A 24 -3.18 1.70 3.73
C ALA A 24 -2.21 0.88 2.87
N LEU A 25 -2.80 0.08 1.98
CA LEU A 25 -2.10 -0.78 1.04
C LEU A 25 -2.74 -0.65 -0.35
N ALA A 26 -1.98 -0.16 -1.33
CA ALA A 26 -2.41 -0.13 -2.74
C ALA A 26 -1.94 -1.38 -3.48
N GLU A 27 -2.77 -1.91 -4.39
CA GLU A 27 -2.49 -3.05 -5.26
C GLU A 27 -3.20 -2.88 -6.61
N TRP A 28 -2.89 -3.78 -7.54
CA TRP A 28 -3.53 -3.99 -8.80
C TRP A 28 -4.19 -5.38 -8.84
N ASP A 29 -5.42 -5.44 -9.33
CA ASP A 29 -6.11 -6.67 -9.66
C ASP A 29 -6.41 -6.71 -11.15
N LYS A 30 -6.36 -7.91 -11.75
CA LYS A 30 -6.59 -8.08 -13.19
C LYS A 30 -7.99 -7.66 -13.64
N LYS A 31 -8.99 -7.76 -12.76
CA LYS A 31 -10.39 -7.46 -13.07
C LYS A 31 -10.76 -6.03 -12.71
N GLU A 32 -10.29 -5.54 -11.56
CA GLU A 32 -10.71 -4.25 -11.00
C GLU A 32 -9.68 -3.12 -11.23
N GLY A 33 -8.48 -3.45 -11.70
CA GLY A 33 -7.40 -2.47 -11.89
C GLY A 33 -6.76 -2.05 -10.56
N ASN A 34 -6.31 -0.80 -10.47
CA ASN A 34 -5.69 -0.27 -9.26
C ASN A 34 -6.75 -0.06 -8.17
N TYR A 35 -6.49 -0.56 -6.97
CA TYR A 35 -7.30 -0.37 -5.79
C TYR A 35 -6.42 -0.14 -4.56
N ALA A 36 -7.02 0.33 -3.48
CA ALA A 36 -6.35 0.41 -2.20
C ALA A 36 -7.26 -0.03 -1.06
N LEU A 37 -6.65 -0.61 -0.04
CA LEU A 37 -7.27 -0.99 1.21
C LEU A 37 -6.84 -0.01 2.30
N TYR A 38 -7.76 0.29 3.21
CA TYR A 38 -7.51 1.12 4.38
C TYR A 38 -8.14 0.53 5.64
N ASN A 39 -7.39 0.54 6.73
CA ASN A 39 -7.87 0.24 8.07
C ASN A 39 -7.27 1.25 9.07
N GLU A 40 -8.15 2.01 9.74
CA GLU A 40 -7.80 2.98 10.79
C GLU A 40 -7.10 2.38 12.01
N ASN A 41 -7.25 1.07 12.24
CA ASN A 41 -6.55 0.34 13.30
C ASN A 41 -5.21 -0.26 12.84
N GLY A 42 -4.93 -0.21 11.53
CA GLY A 42 -3.77 -0.84 10.89
C GLY A 42 -4.11 -2.19 10.24
N LEU A 43 -3.37 -2.51 9.19
CA LEU A 43 -3.44 -3.77 8.48
C LEU A 43 -2.44 -4.76 9.08
N ASP A 44 -2.91 -5.98 9.39
CA ASP A 44 -2.10 -7.08 9.93
C ASP A 44 -1.43 -7.84 8.78
N PHE A 45 -0.11 -7.99 8.84
CA PHE A 45 0.66 -8.66 7.79
C PHE A 45 0.21 -10.11 7.57
N LYS A 46 0.02 -10.87 8.65
CA LYS A 46 -0.28 -12.30 8.58
C LYS A 46 -1.64 -12.51 7.96
N LYS A 47 -2.65 -11.74 8.37
CA LYS A 47 -4.00 -11.82 7.81
C LYS A 47 -4.05 -11.42 6.34
N LEU A 48 -3.34 -10.36 5.94
CA LEU A 48 -3.22 -9.98 4.54
C LEU A 48 -2.57 -11.09 3.70
N LEU A 49 -1.47 -11.67 4.19
CA LEU A 49 -0.75 -12.74 3.51
C LEU A 49 -1.62 -13.99 3.37
N ASP A 50 -2.27 -14.42 4.46
CA ASP A 50 -3.15 -15.58 4.48
C ASP A 50 -4.31 -15.40 3.48
N TYR A 51 -4.98 -14.24 3.51
CA TYR A 51 -6.07 -13.91 2.57
C TYR A 51 -5.60 -13.88 1.11
N LYS A 52 -4.46 -13.22 0.82
CA LYS A 52 -3.91 -13.18 -0.54
C LYS A 52 -3.51 -14.56 -1.04
N ASN A 53 -3.01 -15.44 -0.18
CA ASN A 53 -2.65 -16.80 -0.55
C ASN A 53 -3.88 -17.67 -0.84
N GLU A 54 -4.96 -17.48 -0.10
CA GLU A 54 -6.22 -18.21 -0.29
C GLU A 54 -7.00 -17.73 -1.53
N HIS A 55 -7.11 -16.42 -1.72
CA HIS A 55 -7.96 -15.82 -2.75
C HIS A 55 -7.21 -15.35 -4.00
N HIS A 56 -5.88 -15.33 -3.96
CA HIS A 56 -5.00 -14.79 -5.01
C HIS A 56 -5.22 -13.30 -5.34
N THR A 57 -5.94 -12.59 -4.48
CA THR A 57 -6.24 -11.16 -4.53
C THR A 57 -6.46 -10.65 -3.11
N LEU A 58 -6.42 -9.33 -2.90
CA LEU A 58 -6.83 -8.70 -1.64
C LEU A 58 -8.20 -8.02 -1.75
N ILE A 59 -8.87 -8.12 -2.90
CA ILE A 59 -10.24 -7.63 -3.06
C ILE A 59 -11.18 -8.43 -2.17
N GLY A 60 -12.04 -7.71 -1.44
CA GLY A 60 -12.96 -8.29 -0.47
C GLY A 60 -12.34 -8.61 0.90
N TYR A 61 -11.08 -8.24 1.15
CA TYR A 61 -10.44 -8.43 2.44
C TYR A 61 -11.29 -7.82 3.58
N PRO A 62 -11.76 -8.62 4.56
CA PRO A 62 -12.84 -8.22 5.46
C PRO A 62 -12.41 -7.21 6.52
N ASP A 63 -11.11 -7.18 6.86
CA ASP A 63 -10.57 -6.31 7.90
C ASP A 63 -10.08 -4.97 7.32
N ALA A 64 -10.54 -4.55 6.14
CA ALA A 64 -10.27 -3.23 5.60
C ALA A 64 -11.41 -2.76 4.70
N LYS A 65 -11.57 -1.44 4.58
CA LYS A 65 -12.42 -0.86 3.53
C LYS A 65 -11.59 -0.60 2.28
N GLN A 66 -12.22 -0.76 1.12
CA GLN A 66 -11.63 -0.31 -0.13
C GLN A 66 -11.75 1.22 -0.23
N ILE A 67 -10.66 1.88 -0.62
CA ILE A 67 -10.59 3.31 -0.93
C ILE A 67 -10.12 3.49 -2.39
N SER A 68 -10.28 4.68 -2.94
CA SER A 68 -9.77 4.96 -4.28
C SER A 68 -8.23 4.99 -4.28
N ALA A 69 -7.62 4.78 -5.46
CA ALA A 69 -6.18 4.95 -5.60
C ALA A 69 -5.75 6.41 -5.30
N ASP A 70 -6.57 7.39 -5.66
CA ASP A 70 -6.31 8.80 -5.38
C ASP A 70 -6.31 9.10 -3.88
N ASP A 71 -7.22 8.51 -3.11
CA ASP A 71 -7.23 8.64 -1.64
C ASP A 71 -5.97 8.04 -1.01
N PHE A 72 -5.44 6.96 -1.60
CA PHE A 72 -4.17 6.39 -1.15
C PHE A 72 -3.00 7.36 -1.39
N TRP A 73 -2.90 7.96 -2.58
CA TRP A 73 -1.79 8.86 -2.91
C TRP A 73 -1.88 10.21 -2.19
N THR A 74 -3.09 10.72 -1.97
CA THR A 74 -3.32 12.06 -1.40
C THR A 74 -3.65 12.04 0.10
N GLY A 75 -3.79 10.86 0.69
CA GLY A 75 -4.01 10.71 2.12
C GLY A 75 -2.87 11.27 2.96
N GLU A 76 -3.19 11.64 4.20
CA GLU A 76 -2.21 12.13 5.17
C GLU A 76 -1.50 10.95 5.83
N TRP A 77 -0.20 10.80 5.55
CA TRP A 77 0.61 9.70 6.10
C TRP A 77 1.91 10.22 6.69
N ASP A 78 2.46 9.51 7.68
CA ASP A 78 3.83 9.79 8.11
C ASP A 78 4.84 9.37 7.03
N ILE A 79 4.64 8.19 6.43
CA ILE A 79 5.56 7.59 5.46
C ILE A 79 4.76 6.98 4.31
N LEU A 80 5.10 7.36 3.08
CA LEU A 80 4.62 6.71 1.85
C LEU A 80 5.74 5.83 1.28
N ILE A 81 5.40 4.60 0.90
CA ILE A 81 6.36 3.60 0.41
C ILE A 81 5.89 3.04 -0.93
N PRO A 82 6.40 3.55 -2.07
CA PRO A 82 6.22 2.94 -3.37
C PRO A 82 7.15 1.72 -3.55
N ALA A 83 6.54 0.54 -3.73
CA ALA A 83 7.24 -0.75 -3.74
C ALA A 83 6.72 -1.71 -4.83
N ALA A 84 6.03 -1.21 -5.87
CA ALA A 84 5.52 -2.03 -6.96
C ALA A 84 6.03 -1.62 -8.35
N LEU A 85 5.76 -0.39 -8.78
CA LEU A 85 6.01 0.07 -10.16
C LEU A 85 6.92 1.30 -10.17
N ASP A 86 7.58 1.52 -11.30
CA ASP A 86 8.33 2.74 -11.61
C ASP A 86 7.39 3.90 -12.01
N ASN A 87 7.88 5.14 -11.91
CA ASN A 87 7.19 6.37 -12.33
C ASN A 87 5.74 6.53 -11.78
N VAL A 88 5.47 6.03 -10.57
CA VAL A 88 4.14 6.14 -9.93
C VAL A 88 3.92 7.50 -9.26
N ILE A 89 4.97 8.21 -8.89
CA ILE A 89 4.93 9.57 -8.35
C ILE A 89 5.29 10.55 -9.48
N SER A 90 4.31 10.86 -10.33
CA SER A 90 4.47 11.93 -11.33
C SER A 90 4.47 13.32 -10.69
N GLY A 91 4.83 14.36 -11.46
CA GLY A 91 4.80 15.75 -10.98
C GLY A 91 3.44 16.18 -10.39
N ASP A 92 2.34 15.71 -10.97
CA ASP A 92 0.98 16.01 -10.49
C ASP A 92 0.65 15.28 -9.19
N VAL A 93 1.16 14.06 -9.01
CA VAL A 93 1.01 13.29 -7.75
C VAL A 93 1.88 13.93 -6.67
N ALA A 94 3.12 14.27 -7.00
CA ALA A 94 4.08 14.89 -6.07
C ALA A 94 3.53 16.19 -5.45
N GLN A 95 2.81 17.02 -6.22
CA GLN A 95 2.17 18.24 -5.72
C GLN A 95 1.03 17.99 -4.73
N LYS A 96 0.47 16.78 -4.70
CA LYS A 96 -0.68 16.42 -3.86
C LYS A 96 -0.31 15.52 -2.70
N LEU A 97 0.93 15.04 -2.62
CA LEU A 97 1.37 14.19 -1.51
C LEU A 97 1.34 14.97 -0.20
N ASN A 98 0.71 14.39 0.82
CA ASN A 98 0.70 14.92 2.19
C ASN A 98 1.42 13.94 3.12
N VAL A 99 2.73 13.82 2.93
CA VAL A 99 3.58 12.84 3.63
C VAL A 99 4.84 13.49 4.19
N LYS A 100 5.36 12.98 5.32
CA LYS A 100 6.64 13.48 5.89
C LYS A 100 7.86 12.86 5.24
N LEU A 101 7.73 11.64 4.72
CA LEU A 101 8.79 10.89 4.07
C LEU A 101 8.24 10.02 2.94
N VAL A 102 8.94 10.00 1.81
CA VAL A 102 8.80 8.97 0.78
C VAL A 102 10.00 8.03 0.89
N CYS A 103 9.74 6.73 1.04
CA CYS A 103 10.77 5.70 1.12
C CYS A 103 10.64 4.78 -0.10
N GLU A 104 11.50 4.97 -1.09
CA GLU A 104 11.45 4.28 -2.38
C GLU A 104 12.05 2.88 -2.27
N GLU A 105 11.25 1.85 -2.56
CA GLU A 105 11.73 0.48 -2.62
C GLU A 105 11.63 -0.14 -4.03
N ALA A 106 10.80 0.45 -4.89
CA ALA A 106 10.86 0.22 -6.33
C ALA A 106 12.04 0.98 -6.96
N ASN A 107 12.44 0.60 -8.17
CA ASN A 107 13.45 1.33 -8.93
C ASN A 107 12.79 2.50 -9.68
N GLY A 108 13.22 3.73 -9.41
CA GLY A 108 12.69 4.94 -10.06
C GLY A 108 11.18 5.15 -9.93
N PRO A 109 10.58 5.06 -8.73
CA PRO A 109 9.14 5.27 -8.57
C PRO A 109 8.73 6.75 -8.69
N THR A 110 9.69 7.68 -8.72
CA THR A 110 9.49 9.14 -8.81
C THR A 110 10.12 9.70 -10.09
#